data_AF-A0A8S1EKC1-F1
#
_entry.id   AF-A0A8S1EKC1-F1
#
_cell.length_a   1.000
_cell.length_b   1.000
_cell.length_c   1.000
_cell.angle_alpha   90.00
_cell.angle_beta   90.00
_cell.angle_gamma   90.00
#
_symmetry.space_group_name_H-M   'P 1'
#
loop_
_entity.id
_entity.type
_entity.pdbx_description
1 polymer ?
#
loop_
_entity_poly.entity_id
_entity_poly.type
_entity_poly.pdbx_seq_one_letter_code
_entity_poly.pdbx_strand_id
1 'polypeptide(L)'
;MMPETSHSELVTEQPLSAEPAADKPSAIAFVEDKGESSSQPQSSSQGQEEAPVDWVLDDRLKRVIVDLQRHWLNDYHNSREKALVELTEKLHQEFLADQQKIRSDLLQQFKEELEQTRADLETKYREQLKAETAKINDKHKRELAASKKKQWCWQCENEAIYHCCWNTAYCSVECQQGHWQTHRKFCRRKKNNQNAPNTSANTTNN
;
A
#
# COMPACT_ATOMS: atom_id res chain seq x y z
N MET A 1 -25.07 12.93 24.93
CA MET A 1 -24.89 11.69 25.73
C MET A 1 -24.52 10.58 24.76
N MET A 2 -23.23 10.48 24.48
CA MET A 2 -22.48 9.37 23.84
C MET A 2 -21.03 9.58 24.32
N PRO A 3 -20.32 8.58 24.85
CA PRO A 3 -18.93 8.77 25.25
C PRO A 3 -17.98 8.53 24.07
N GLU A 4 -17.06 9.46 23.84
CA GLU A 4 -15.91 9.25 22.95
C GLU A 4 -14.87 8.40 23.69
N THR A 5 -14.57 7.22 23.14
CA THR A 5 -13.41 6.42 23.54
C THR A 5 -12.19 6.91 22.75
N SER A 6 -11.38 7.75 23.41
CA SER A 6 -10.06 8.15 22.93
C SER A 6 -9.06 7.04 23.30
N HIS A 7 -8.58 6.29 22.31
CA HIS A 7 -7.47 5.36 22.48
C HIS A 7 -6.16 6.08 22.14
N SER A 8 -5.43 6.49 23.19
CA SER A 8 -4.03 6.90 23.10
C SER A 8 -3.16 5.64 23.13
N GLU A 9 -2.62 5.22 21.98
CA GLU A 9 -1.55 4.23 21.94
C GLU A 9 -0.18 4.92 22.08
N LEU A 10 0.54 4.45 23.10
CA LEU A 10 1.87 4.87 23.51
C LEU A 10 2.89 4.31 22.50
N VAL A 11 3.49 5.17 21.67
CA VAL A 11 4.65 4.79 20.85
C VAL A 11 5.86 4.69 21.79
N THR A 12 6.23 3.46 22.15
CA THR A 12 7.48 3.16 22.84
C THR A 12 8.59 3.09 21.79
N GLU A 13 9.46 4.10 21.75
CA GLU A 13 10.68 4.06 20.94
C GLU A 13 11.68 3.07 21.56
N GLN A 14 12.08 2.05 20.80
CA GLN A 14 13.25 1.21 21.10
C GLN A 14 14.40 1.60 20.16
N PRO A 15 15.62 1.84 20.67
CA PRO A 15 16.79 2.05 19.82
C PRO A 15 17.33 0.71 19.32
N LEU A 16 17.33 0.52 17.99
CA LEU A 16 17.95 -0.63 17.34
C LEU A 16 19.45 -0.34 17.11
N SER A 17 20.28 -0.65 18.09
CA SER A 17 21.74 -0.72 17.92
C SER A 17 22.12 -2.14 17.49
N ALA A 18 22.44 -2.32 16.21
CA ALA A 18 23.09 -3.52 15.70
C ALA A 18 24.46 -3.14 15.14
N GLU A 19 25.53 -3.49 15.87
CA GLU A 19 26.90 -3.48 15.35
C GLU A 19 27.08 -4.63 14.33
N PRO A 20 27.92 -4.47 13.29
CA PRO A 20 28.23 -5.56 12.39
C PRO A 20 29.21 -6.53 13.04
N ALA A 21 28.81 -7.79 13.18
CA ALA A 21 29.71 -8.89 13.52
C ALA A 21 30.75 -9.05 12.40
N ALA A 22 32.02 -8.81 12.73
CA ALA A 22 33.16 -9.08 11.86
C ALA A 22 33.30 -10.59 11.66
N ASP A 23 32.96 -11.06 10.45
CA ASP A 23 33.12 -12.46 10.08
C ASP A 23 34.60 -12.73 9.77
N LYS A 24 35.22 -13.62 10.56
CA LYS A 24 36.63 -13.99 10.42
C LYS A 24 36.79 -14.86 9.17
N PRO A 25 37.84 -14.67 8.34
CA PRO A 25 38.11 -15.60 7.26
C PRO A 25 38.49 -16.98 7.83
N SER A 26 37.73 -17.99 7.43
CA SER A 26 37.94 -19.40 7.78
C SER A 26 39.26 -19.87 7.16
N ALA A 27 40.18 -20.34 8.01
CA ALA A 27 41.47 -20.86 7.59
C ALA A 27 41.29 -22.11 6.73
N ILE A 28 41.79 -22.08 5.50
CA ILE A 28 41.90 -23.25 4.64
C ILE A 28 42.95 -24.19 5.25
N ALA A 29 42.51 -25.36 5.71
CA ALA A 29 43.37 -26.40 6.24
C ALA A 29 44.28 -26.96 5.12
N PHE A 30 45.59 -26.83 5.31
CA PHE A 30 46.61 -27.44 4.47
C PHE A 30 46.73 -28.92 4.86
N VAL A 31 46.40 -29.83 3.94
CA VAL A 31 46.59 -31.27 4.14
C VAL A 31 48.04 -31.58 3.78
N GLU A 32 48.87 -31.92 4.78
CA GLU A 32 50.19 -32.51 4.56
C GLU A 32 50.04 -33.95 4.08
N ASP A 33 50.41 -34.21 2.83
CA ASP A 33 50.56 -35.56 2.28
C ASP A 33 51.90 -36.14 2.77
N LYS A 34 51.80 -37.15 3.66
CA LYS A 34 52.94 -37.93 4.13
C LYS A 34 53.35 -38.92 3.03
N GLY A 35 54.49 -38.65 2.40
CA GLY A 35 55.15 -39.60 1.52
C GLY A 35 55.54 -40.89 2.26
N GLU A 36 54.98 -41.99 1.78
CA GLU A 36 55.19 -43.36 2.26
C GLU A 36 56.51 -43.94 1.73
N SER A 37 57.41 -44.32 2.63
CA SER A 37 58.63 -45.07 2.31
C SER A 37 58.28 -46.55 2.05
N SER A 38 58.69 -47.06 0.89
CA SER A 38 58.69 -48.49 0.58
C SER A 38 60.08 -48.98 0.17
N SER A 39 60.43 -50.15 0.67
CA SER A 39 61.76 -50.75 0.74
C SER A 39 62.03 -51.75 -0.41
N GLN A 40 63.23 -51.66 -1.02
CA GLN A 40 64.17 -52.73 -1.49
C GLN A 40 63.70 -53.87 -2.45
N PRO A 41 64.57 -54.38 -3.37
CA PRO A 41 65.71 -55.22 -2.96
C PRO A 41 67.00 -55.15 -3.81
N GLN A 42 68.03 -55.79 -3.26
CA GLN A 42 69.41 -55.96 -3.75
C GLN A 42 69.50 -56.79 -5.05
N SER A 43 70.48 -56.47 -5.90
CA SER A 43 71.21 -57.49 -6.67
C SER A 43 72.66 -57.08 -6.89
N SER A 44 73.53 -58.07 -6.76
CA SER A 44 74.99 -57.98 -6.75
C SER A 44 75.52 -58.34 -8.14
N SER A 45 76.39 -57.51 -8.70
CA SER A 45 77.32 -57.94 -9.75
C SER A 45 78.59 -57.10 -9.70
N GLN A 46 79.71 -57.79 -9.49
CA GLN A 46 81.07 -57.25 -9.51
C GLN A 46 81.45 -56.78 -10.92
N GLY A 47 82.17 -55.66 -11.00
CA GLY A 47 83.01 -55.34 -12.15
C GLY A 47 83.01 -53.87 -12.56
N GLN A 48 84.18 -53.26 -12.43
CA GLN A 48 84.64 -51.99 -13.03
C GLN A 48 84.30 -50.71 -12.25
N GLU A 49 85.33 -50.21 -11.55
CA GLU A 49 85.47 -48.81 -11.15
C GLU A 49 85.48 -47.94 -12.42
N GLU A 50 84.31 -47.53 -12.86
CA GLU A 50 84.17 -46.36 -13.72
C GLU A 50 83.89 -45.14 -12.84
N ALA A 51 84.73 -44.11 -13.00
CA ALA A 51 84.64 -42.85 -12.30
C ALA A 51 83.21 -42.29 -12.34
N PRO A 52 82.74 -41.58 -11.30
CA PRO A 52 81.45 -40.92 -11.35
C PRO A 52 81.45 -40.01 -12.58
N VAL A 53 80.63 -40.33 -13.58
CA VAL A 53 80.29 -39.39 -14.65
C VAL A 53 79.48 -38.31 -13.96
N ASP A 54 80.21 -37.38 -13.36
CA ASP A 54 79.73 -36.09 -12.95
C ASP A 54 79.18 -35.48 -14.24
N TRP A 55 77.87 -35.56 -14.43
CA TRP A 55 77.17 -34.70 -15.38
C TRP A 55 77.37 -33.30 -14.82
N VAL A 56 78.54 -32.71 -15.11
CA VAL A 56 78.81 -31.30 -14.89
C VAL A 56 77.91 -30.59 -15.90
N LEU A 57 76.63 -30.52 -15.58
CA LEU A 57 75.72 -29.54 -16.13
C LEU A 57 76.49 -28.22 -16.00
N ASP A 58 76.88 -27.66 -17.14
CA ASP A 58 77.61 -26.41 -17.22
C ASP A 58 76.92 -25.39 -16.31
N ASP A 59 77.67 -24.68 -15.46
CA ASP A 59 77.10 -23.76 -14.47
C ASP A 59 76.20 -22.70 -15.14
N ARG A 60 76.47 -22.40 -16.41
CA ARG A 60 75.59 -21.58 -17.25
C ARG A 60 74.24 -22.24 -17.52
N LEU A 61 74.22 -23.52 -17.88
CA LEU A 61 72.99 -24.27 -18.14
C LEU A 61 72.17 -24.45 -16.85
N LYS A 62 72.83 -24.71 -15.71
CA LYS A 62 72.16 -24.76 -14.38
C LYS A 62 71.46 -23.45 -14.05
N ARG A 63 72.12 -22.31 -14.28
CA ARG A 63 71.52 -20.98 -14.06
C ARG A 63 70.30 -20.76 -14.95
N VAL A 64 70.39 -21.09 -16.24
CA VAL A 64 69.25 -20.97 -17.17
C VAL A 64 68.06 -21.85 -16.73
N ILE A 65 68.32 -23.07 -16.28
CA ILE A 65 67.27 -23.97 -15.77
C ILE A 65 66.62 -23.41 -14.50
N VAL A 66 67.42 -22.90 -13.56
CA VAL A 66 66.92 -22.28 -12.32
C VAL A 66 66.12 -21.01 -12.60
N ASP A 67 66.57 -20.17 -13.53
CA ASP A 67 65.87 -18.94 -13.93
C ASP A 67 64.54 -19.25 -14.63
N LEU A 68 64.53 -20.26 -15.50
CA LEU A 68 63.30 -20.73 -16.14
C LEU A 68 62.32 -21.30 -15.10
N GLN A 69 62.80 -22.13 -14.18
CA GLN A 69 61.98 -22.68 -13.09
C GLN A 69 61.41 -21.57 -12.21
N ARG A 70 62.23 -20.56 -11.84
CA ARG A 70 61.78 -19.40 -11.08
C ARG A 70 60.73 -18.60 -11.83
N HIS A 71 60.94 -18.35 -13.12
CA HIS A 71 59.99 -17.63 -13.97
C HIS A 71 58.65 -18.37 -14.07
N TRP A 72 58.66 -19.67 -14.33
CA TRP A 72 57.43 -20.47 -14.44
C TRP A 72 56.67 -20.53 -13.13
N LEU A 73 57.36 -20.69 -12.00
CA LEU A 73 56.73 -20.68 -10.68
C LEU A 73 56.11 -19.31 -10.37
N ASN A 74 56.80 -18.22 -10.70
CA ASN A 74 56.28 -16.87 -10.52
C ASN A 74 55.06 -16.61 -11.42
N ASP A 75 55.13 -16.99 -12.69
CA ASP A 75 54.03 -16.83 -13.64
C ASP A 75 52.80 -17.65 -13.25
N TYR A 76 53.00 -18.89 -12.81
CA TYR A 76 51.93 -19.72 -12.28
C TYR A 76 51.30 -19.10 -11.03
N HIS A 77 52.11 -18.63 -10.09
CA HIS A 77 51.63 -17.97 -8.88
C HIS A 77 50.81 -16.71 -9.22
N ASN A 78 51.35 -15.84 -10.06
CA ASN A 78 50.70 -14.62 -10.51
C ASN A 78 49.40 -14.90 -11.26
N SER A 79 49.39 -15.92 -12.14
CA SER A 79 48.19 -16.31 -12.86
C SER A 79 47.10 -16.84 -11.93
N ARG A 80 47.49 -17.63 -10.91
CA ARG A 80 46.56 -18.16 -9.91
C ARG A 80 45.98 -17.03 -9.05
N GLU A 81 46.82 -16.11 -8.58
CA GLU A 81 46.36 -14.96 -7.79
C GLU A 81 45.42 -14.06 -8.59
N LYS A 82 45.76 -13.76 -9.85
CA LYS A 82 44.88 -12.99 -10.75
C LYS A 82 43.52 -13.65 -10.91
N ALA A 83 43.48 -14.95 -11.18
CA ALA A 83 42.22 -15.68 -11.33
C ALA A 83 41.36 -15.63 -10.06
N LEU A 84 41.97 -15.72 -8.88
CA LEU A 84 41.25 -15.62 -7.60
C LEU A 84 40.70 -14.22 -7.35
N VAL A 85 41.49 -13.18 -7.63
CA VAL A 85 41.06 -11.78 -7.49
C VAL A 85 39.92 -11.48 -8.46
N GLU A 86 40.04 -11.86 -9.72
CA GLU A 86 39.01 -11.66 -10.74
C GLU A 86 37.70 -12.38 -10.38
N LEU A 87 37.78 -13.63 -9.90
CA LEU A 87 36.61 -14.37 -9.47
C LEU A 87 35.94 -13.72 -8.25
N THR A 88 36.73 -13.28 -7.27
CA THR A 88 36.23 -12.64 -6.05
C THR A 88 35.56 -11.31 -6.37
N GLU A 89 36.20 -10.49 -7.21
CA GLU A 89 35.66 -9.21 -7.66
C GLU A 89 34.35 -9.40 -8.43
N LYS A 90 34.30 -10.38 -9.35
CA LYS A 90 33.08 -10.70 -10.09
C LYS A 90 31.94 -11.10 -9.15
N LEU A 91 32.19 -12.00 -8.20
CA LEU A 91 31.19 -12.45 -7.24
C LEU A 91 30.71 -11.29 -6.36
N HIS A 92 31.61 -10.40 -5.95
CA HIS A 92 31.26 -9.22 -5.18
C HIS A 92 30.38 -8.26 -5.97
N GLN A 93 30.71 -8.01 -7.25
CA GLN A 93 29.90 -7.17 -8.14
C GLN A 93 28.51 -7.76 -8.37
N GLU A 94 28.41 -9.07 -8.61
CA GLU A 94 27.13 -9.77 -8.76
C GLU A 94 26.28 -9.65 -7.48
N PHE A 95 26.88 -9.86 -6.31
CA PHE A 95 26.20 -9.71 -5.02
C PHE A 95 25.64 -8.30 -4.80
N LEU A 96 26.42 -7.25 -5.08
CA LEU A 96 25.97 -5.86 -4.95
C LEU A 96 24.86 -5.52 -5.95
N ALA A 97 24.97 -6.01 -7.18
CA ALA A 97 23.94 -5.83 -8.20
C ALA A 97 22.63 -6.51 -7.79
N ASP A 98 22.70 -7.73 -7.26
CA ASP A 98 21.55 -8.48 -6.78
C ASP A 98 20.90 -7.81 -5.57
N GLN A 99 21.69 -7.33 -4.60
CA GLN A 99 21.14 -6.55 -3.48
C GLN A 99 20.41 -5.29 -3.95
N GLN A 100 21.00 -4.55 -4.88
CA GLN A 100 20.39 -3.34 -5.41
C GLN A 100 19.10 -3.65 -6.18
N LYS A 101 19.09 -4.74 -6.94
CA LYS A 101 17.91 -5.22 -7.66
C LYS A 101 16.78 -5.61 -6.70
N ILE A 102 17.07 -6.46 -5.70
CA ILE A 102 16.09 -6.87 -4.69
C ILE A 102 15.49 -5.65 -3.98
N ARG A 103 16.33 -4.69 -3.61
CA ARG A 103 15.87 -3.44 -2.99
C ARG A 103 14.94 -2.64 -3.91
N SER A 104 15.32 -2.49 -5.19
CA SER A 104 14.52 -1.77 -6.18
C SER A 104 13.17 -2.46 -6.41
N ASP A 105 13.18 -3.78 -6.57
CA ASP A 105 11.98 -4.58 -6.84
C ASP A 105 11.02 -4.50 -5.64
N LEU A 106 11.52 -4.60 -4.41
CA LEU A 106 10.71 -4.48 -3.21
C LEU A 106 10.06 -3.09 -3.08
N LEU A 107 10.82 -2.02 -3.34
CA LEU A 107 10.28 -0.66 -3.31
C LEU A 107 9.22 -0.44 -4.38
N GLN A 108 9.41 -1.02 -5.57
CA GLN A 108 8.45 -0.93 -6.66
C GLN A 108 7.16 -1.68 -6.31
N GLN A 109 7.25 -2.89 -5.75
CA GLN A 109 6.10 -3.65 -5.28
C GLN A 109 5.29 -2.88 -4.23
N PHE A 110 5.95 -2.34 -3.19
CA PHE A 110 5.25 -1.55 -2.18
C PHE A 110 4.57 -0.32 -2.77
N LYS A 111 5.22 0.35 -3.73
CA LYS A 111 4.62 1.51 -4.41
C LYS A 111 3.37 1.12 -5.19
N GLU A 112 3.40 -0.01 -5.91
CA GLU A 112 2.26 -0.53 -6.66
C GLU A 112 1.09 -0.91 -5.75
N GLU A 113 1.37 -1.60 -4.63
CA GLU A 113 0.36 -1.98 -3.65
C GLU A 113 -0.31 -0.77 -3.00
N LEU A 114 0.47 0.27 -2.66
CA LEU A 114 -0.05 1.52 -2.12
C LEU A 114 -0.96 2.24 -3.13
N GLU A 115 -0.54 2.33 -4.39
CA GLU A 115 -1.34 2.98 -5.43
C GLU A 115 -2.61 2.20 -5.74
N GLN A 116 -2.54 0.86 -5.77
CA GLN A 116 -3.71 0.00 -5.94
C GLN A 116 -4.71 0.19 -4.79
N THR A 117 -4.23 0.16 -3.55
CA THR A 117 -5.06 0.37 -2.35
C THR A 117 -5.73 1.74 -2.39
N ARG A 118 -4.98 2.78 -2.77
CA ARG A 118 -5.50 4.14 -2.92
C ARG A 118 -6.60 4.21 -3.98
N ALA A 119 -6.36 3.65 -5.16
CA ALA A 119 -7.34 3.64 -6.26
C ALA A 119 -8.63 2.88 -5.89
N ASP A 120 -8.49 1.76 -5.20
CA ASP A 120 -9.62 0.97 -4.71
C ASP A 120 -10.46 1.74 -3.67
N LEU A 121 -9.80 2.42 -2.73
CA LEU A 121 -10.48 3.24 -1.73
C LEU A 121 -11.20 4.42 -2.38
N GLU A 122 -10.56 5.10 -3.34
CA GLU A 122 -11.18 6.21 -4.05
C GLU A 122 -12.43 5.76 -4.83
N THR A 123 -12.34 4.60 -5.50
CA THR A 123 -13.45 4.02 -6.24
C THR A 123 -14.61 3.68 -5.30
N LYS A 124 -14.33 2.99 -4.19
CA LYS A 124 -15.34 2.65 -3.16
C LYS A 124 -16.00 3.91 -2.59
N TYR A 125 -15.22 4.94 -2.26
CA TYR A 125 -15.75 6.20 -1.75
C TYR A 125 -16.67 6.89 -2.76
N ARG A 126 -16.25 6.92 -4.04
CA ARG A 126 -17.02 7.53 -5.13
C ARG A 126 -18.35 6.81 -5.34
N GLU A 127 -18.35 5.48 -5.31
CA GLU A 127 -19.55 4.65 -5.43
C GLU A 127 -20.50 4.84 -4.25
N GLN A 128 -19.98 4.84 -3.02
CA GLN A 128 -20.77 5.09 -1.81
C GLN A 128 -21.42 6.47 -1.85
N LEU A 129 -20.67 7.51 -2.22
CA LEU A 129 -21.20 8.87 -2.34
C LEU A 129 -22.31 8.96 -3.39
N LYS A 130 -22.12 8.30 -4.54
CA LYS A 130 -23.12 8.23 -5.60
C LYS A 130 -24.38 7.51 -5.13
N ALA A 131 -24.24 6.40 -4.42
CA ALA A 131 -25.37 5.62 -3.89
C ALA A 131 -26.17 6.41 -2.84
N GLU A 132 -25.51 7.04 -1.88
CA GLU A 132 -26.19 7.86 -0.86
C GLU A 132 -26.84 9.11 -1.49
N THR A 133 -26.20 9.75 -2.47
CA THR A 133 -26.82 10.86 -3.22
C THR A 133 -28.08 10.40 -3.95
N ALA A 134 -28.03 9.24 -4.63
CA ALA A 134 -29.20 8.69 -5.33
C ALA A 134 -30.34 8.38 -4.35
N LYS A 135 -30.03 7.77 -3.21
CA LYS A 135 -30.99 7.44 -2.15
C LYS A 135 -31.65 8.66 -1.56
N ILE A 136 -30.90 9.72 -1.25
CA ILE A 136 -31.44 11.00 -0.76
C ILE A 136 -32.34 11.63 -1.83
N ASN A 137 -31.90 11.66 -3.08
CA ASN A 137 -32.69 12.20 -4.18
C ASN A 137 -34.01 11.47 -4.37
N ASP A 138 -34.02 10.14 -4.30
CA ASP A 138 -35.24 9.36 -4.43
C ASP A 138 -36.16 9.50 -3.23
N LYS A 139 -35.61 9.61 -2.02
CA LYS A 139 -36.38 9.97 -0.82
C LYS A 139 -37.06 11.33 -0.98
N HIS A 140 -36.32 12.37 -1.37
CA HIS A 140 -36.85 13.71 -1.59
C HIS A 140 -37.93 13.72 -2.67
N LYS A 141 -37.74 13.00 -3.78
CA LYS A 141 -38.77 12.87 -4.83
C LYS A 141 -40.06 12.25 -4.28
N ARG A 142 -39.96 11.19 -3.47
CA ARG A 142 -41.13 10.54 -2.85
C ARG A 142 -41.83 11.47 -1.87
N GLU A 143 -41.08 12.17 -1.02
CA GLU A 143 -41.62 13.14 -0.06
C GLU A 143 -42.32 14.30 -0.77
N LEU A 144 -41.71 14.88 -1.80
CA LEU A 144 -42.35 15.92 -2.62
C LEU A 144 -43.63 15.44 -3.29
N ALA A 145 -43.63 14.21 -3.84
CA ALA A 145 -44.80 13.63 -4.46
C ALA A 145 -45.93 13.36 -3.44
N ALA A 146 -45.58 12.92 -2.23
CA ALA A 146 -46.53 12.79 -1.13
C ALA A 146 -47.07 14.15 -0.69
N SER A 147 -46.20 15.16 -0.62
CA SER A 147 -46.62 16.48 -0.16
C SER A 147 -47.60 17.16 -1.11
N LYS A 148 -47.40 17.00 -2.42
CA LYS A 148 -48.32 17.52 -3.45
C LYS A 148 -49.72 16.92 -3.41
N LYS A 149 -49.94 15.79 -2.70
CA LYS A 149 -51.26 15.13 -2.57
C LYS A 149 -52.08 15.62 -1.37
N LYS A 150 -51.51 16.45 -0.51
CA LYS A 150 -52.13 16.93 0.73
C LYS A 150 -52.42 18.44 0.67
N GLN A 151 -53.30 18.90 1.56
CA GLN A 151 -53.49 20.33 1.82
C GLN A 151 -52.62 20.75 3.01
N TRP A 152 -52.09 21.98 2.95
CA TRP A 152 -51.12 22.46 3.93
C TRP A 152 -51.62 23.73 4.61
N CYS A 153 -51.41 23.79 5.92
CA CYS A 153 -51.75 24.94 6.74
C CYS A 153 -50.90 26.13 6.29
N TRP A 154 -51.54 27.23 5.93
CA TRP A 154 -50.82 28.44 5.51
C TRP A 154 -49.91 28.99 6.61
N GLN A 155 -50.30 28.84 7.88
CA GLN A 155 -49.61 29.44 9.02
C GLN A 155 -48.41 28.65 9.53
N CYS A 156 -48.46 27.31 9.48
CA CYS A 156 -47.48 26.46 10.15
C CYS A 156 -47.06 25.21 9.35
N GLU A 157 -47.51 25.08 8.11
CA GLU A 157 -47.12 23.99 7.20
C GLU A 157 -47.47 22.56 7.67
N ASN A 158 -48.25 22.42 8.74
CA ASN A 158 -48.86 21.14 9.11
C ASN A 158 -50.00 20.78 8.14
N GLU A 159 -50.35 19.49 8.07
CA GLU A 159 -51.48 19.03 7.26
C GLU A 159 -52.78 19.75 7.66
N ALA A 160 -53.41 20.42 6.69
CA ALA A 160 -54.61 21.19 6.94
C ALA A 160 -55.86 20.31 6.92
N ILE A 161 -56.75 20.55 7.88
CA ILE A 161 -58.05 19.87 8.01
C ILE A 161 -59.24 20.83 7.80
N TYR A 162 -59.00 22.15 7.88
CA TYR A 162 -60.00 23.18 7.67
C TYR A 162 -59.72 23.98 6.40
N HIS A 163 -60.67 23.97 5.45
CA HIS A 163 -60.57 24.78 4.24
C HIS A 163 -61.23 26.16 4.43
N CYS A 164 -60.54 27.23 4.00
CA CYS A 164 -61.12 28.58 3.98
C CYS A 164 -61.55 29.01 2.57
N CYS A 165 -60.60 29.09 1.63
CA CYS A 165 -60.83 29.37 0.22
C CYS A 165 -59.65 28.88 -0.64
N TRP A 166 -59.69 29.11 -1.96
CA TRP A 166 -58.64 28.65 -2.88
C TRP A 166 -57.23 29.01 -2.39
N ASN A 167 -56.37 28.00 -2.28
CA ASN A 167 -54.99 28.11 -1.80
C ASN A 167 -54.85 28.67 -0.37
N THR A 168 -55.87 28.53 0.49
CA THR A 168 -55.75 28.86 1.92
C THR A 168 -56.55 27.87 2.78
N ALA A 169 -55.80 27.05 3.53
CA ALA A 169 -56.32 26.06 4.48
C ALA A 169 -55.53 26.14 5.80
N TYR A 170 -56.08 25.57 6.87
CA TYR A 170 -55.53 25.61 8.21
C TYR A 170 -55.63 24.26 8.92
N CYS A 171 -54.68 23.97 9.81
CA CYS A 171 -54.76 22.78 10.68
C CYS A 171 -55.59 23.03 11.95
N SER A 172 -55.77 24.29 12.36
CA SER A 172 -56.50 24.65 13.58
C SER A 172 -57.10 26.06 13.52
N VAL A 173 -58.01 26.35 14.44
CA VAL A 173 -58.64 27.68 14.55
C VAL A 173 -57.63 28.74 15.01
N GLU A 174 -56.67 28.37 15.86
CA GLU A 174 -55.59 29.24 16.32
C GLU A 174 -54.73 29.69 15.13
N CYS A 175 -54.38 28.74 14.23
CA CYS A 175 -53.65 29.06 13.00
C CYS A 175 -54.46 29.99 12.08
N GLN A 176 -55.78 29.78 11.99
CA GLN A 176 -56.66 30.67 11.22
C GLN A 176 -56.70 32.08 11.81
N GLN A 177 -56.85 32.21 13.13
CA GLN A 177 -56.89 33.51 13.81
C GLN A 177 -55.55 34.26 13.68
N GLY A 178 -54.42 33.54 13.78
CA GLY A 178 -53.08 34.09 13.56
C GLY A 178 -52.90 34.68 12.15
N HIS A 179 -53.34 33.96 11.12
CA HIS A 179 -53.30 34.46 9.74
C HIS A 179 -54.43 35.45 9.39
N TRP A 180 -55.49 35.55 10.21
CA TRP A 180 -56.74 36.21 9.80
C TRP A 180 -56.57 37.69 9.42
N GLN A 181 -55.72 38.43 10.15
CA GLN A 181 -55.55 39.87 9.95
C GLN A 181 -55.05 40.21 8.54
N THR A 182 -54.19 39.36 7.96
CA THR A 182 -53.72 39.48 6.59
C THR A 182 -54.72 38.86 5.62
N HIS A 183 -55.19 37.63 5.87
CA HIS A 183 -56.08 36.89 4.98
C HIS A 183 -57.40 37.60 4.65
N ARG A 184 -58.03 38.26 5.64
CA ARG A 184 -59.38 38.83 5.51
C ARG A 184 -59.54 39.84 4.37
N LYS A 185 -58.44 40.49 3.95
CA LYS A 185 -58.43 41.50 2.88
C LYS A 185 -58.69 40.89 1.50
N PHE A 186 -58.28 39.64 1.30
CA PHE A 186 -58.34 38.94 0.00
C PHE A 186 -59.09 37.60 0.07
N CYS A 187 -59.72 37.29 1.21
CA CYS A 187 -60.52 36.09 1.38
C CYS A 187 -61.66 36.02 0.36
N ARG A 188 -61.64 34.99 -0.50
CA ARG A 188 -62.65 34.80 -1.55
C ARG A 188 -64.00 34.34 -1.01
N ARG A 189 -64.04 33.73 0.18
CA ARG A 189 -65.27 33.25 0.83
C ARG A 189 -66.24 34.40 1.12
N LYS A 190 -65.74 35.60 1.45
CA LYS A 190 -66.56 36.80 1.71
C LYS A 190 -67.31 37.29 0.46
N LYS A 191 -66.76 37.05 -0.74
CA LYS A 191 -67.33 37.53 -2.01
C LYS A 191 -68.43 36.60 -2.55
N ASN A 192 -68.35 35.30 -2.28
CA ASN A 192 -69.38 34.33 -2.71
C ASN A 192 -70.64 34.35 -1.84
N ASN A 193 -70.56 34.75 -0.57
CA ASN A 193 -71.72 34.74 0.34
C ASN A 193 -72.69 35.92 0.13
N GLN A 194 -72.36 36.88 -0.74
CA GLN A 194 -73.25 37.99 -1.10
C GLN A 194 -74.11 37.72 -2.35
N ASN A 195 -73.86 36.61 -3.05
CA ASN A 195 -74.56 36.24 -4.30
C ASN A 195 -75.48 35.01 -4.16
N ALA A 196 -75.74 34.55 -2.94
CA ALA A 196 -76.77 33.56 -2.68
C ALA A 196 -78.14 34.26 -2.60
N PRO A 197 -79.18 33.79 -3.32
CA PRO A 197 -80.52 34.33 -3.15
C PRO A 197 -81.00 34.04 -1.73
N ASN A 198 -81.33 35.13 -1.03
CA ASN A 198 -81.90 35.14 0.29
C ASN A 198 -83.29 34.49 0.24
N THR A 199 -83.39 33.18 0.51
CA THR A 199 -84.69 32.57 0.86
C THR A 199 -85.03 32.99 2.29
N SER A 200 -85.72 34.13 2.37
CA SER A 200 -86.40 34.62 3.56
C SER A 200 -87.34 33.55 4.12
N ALA A 201 -86.96 32.93 5.23
CA ALA A 201 -87.90 32.20 6.07
C ALA A 201 -88.65 33.22 6.94
N ASN A 202 -89.83 33.64 6.48
CA ASN A 202 -90.80 34.37 7.28
C ASN A 202 -91.99 33.43 7.57
N THR A 203 -92.19 33.14 8.86
CA THR A 203 -93.46 32.98 9.61
C THR A 203 -94.71 32.50 8.86
N THR A 204 -95.38 31.43 9.33
CA THR A 204 -96.83 31.46 9.69
C THR A 204 -97.21 30.22 10.53
N ASN A 205 -97.93 30.48 11.62
CA ASN A 205 -98.74 29.54 12.42
C ASN A 205 -99.62 28.62 11.56
N ASN A 206 -99.73 27.34 11.93
CA ASN A 206 -100.96 26.70 12.43
C ASN A 206 -100.63 25.28 12.92
#